data_AF-A0A9D2R3W8-F1
#
_entry.id   AF-A0A9D2R3W8-F1
#
_cell.length_a   1.000
_cell.length_b   1.000
_cell.length_c   1.000
_cell.angle_alpha   90.00
_cell.angle_beta   90.00
_cell.angle_gamma   90.00
#
_symmetry.space_group_name_H-M   'P 1'
#
loop_
_entity.id
_entity.type
_entity.pdbx_description
1 polymer ?
#
loop_
_entity_poly.entity_id
_entity_poly.type
_entity_poly.pdbx_seq_one_letter_code
_entity_poly.pdbx_strand_id
1 'polypeptide(L)'
;MQYTVPHYYKEFTCIAGECPDTCCAGWQIQIDPFSLKKYRKAKGPLGNRLKNEINWKEGCFRQYAGRCAFLNENDLCDLYLEGGGQRAFCRTCRTYPRHIEEFEGLREISLSLSCPAAADLILNCREPVRFLHAEDEKEEEPYEDFDFFLFTKLEDARSLILRILQDRAHPFRIRAAAALALSHDLQQRIDKNALCEADSLFDRYSSPGMWTW
;
A
#
# COMPACT_ATOMS: atom_id res chain seq x y z
N MET A 1 6.79 9.65 15.04
CA MET A 1 6.45 8.61 14.04
C MET A 1 7.68 7.91 13.49
N GLN A 2 7.72 6.57 13.53
CA GLN A 2 8.66 5.78 12.73
C GLN A 2 8.07 5.49 11.34
N TYR A 3 8.92 5.44 10.32
CA TYR A 3 8.55 5.16 8.94
C TYR A 3 9.32 3.97 8.42
N THR A 4 8.63 3.03 7.80
CA THR A 4 9.24 1.86 7.16
C THR A 4 8.82 1.79 5.70
N VAL A 5 9.79 1.71 4.79
CA VAL A 5 9.56 1.60 3.34
C VAL A 5 10.48 0.54 2.71
N PRO A 6 10.09 -0.16 1.64
CA PRO A 6 11.03 -1.01 0.91
C PRO A 6 12.10 -0.17 0.21
N HIS A 7 13.32 -0.69 0.05
CA HIS A 7 14.45 0.07 -0.53
C HIS A 7 14.16 0.66 -1.91
N TYR A 8 13.37 -0.02 -2.74
CA TYR A 8 12.99 0.44 -4.08
C TYR A 8 11.90 1.52 -4.08
N TYR A 9 11.31 1.88 -2.92
CA TYR A 9 10.19 2.81 -2.82
C TYR A 9 10.43 4.15 -3.56
N LYS A 10 11.65 4.68 -3.48
CA LYS A 10 12.02 5.97 -4.09
C LYS A 10 12.26 5.90 -5.59
N GLU A 11 12.37 4.70 -6.15
CA GLU A 11 12.64 4.48 -7.59
C GLU A 11 11.35 4.53 -8.43
N PHE A 12 10.18 4.44 -7.79
CA PHE A 12 8.91 4.46 -8.49
C PHE A 12 8.68 5.76 -9.28
N THR A 13 8.40 5.59 -10.58
CA THR A 13 7.99 6.66 -11.49
C THR A 13 6.77 6.20 -12.31
N CYS A 14 5.77 7.07 -12.42
CA CYS A 14 4.58 6.81 -13.23
C CYS A 14 4.92 6.91 -14.73
N ILE A 15 4.50 5.92 -15.52
CA ILE A 15 4.68 5.88 -16.98
C ILE A 15 3.54 6.57 -17.76
N ALA A 16 2.61 7.20 -17.04
CA ALA A 16 1.52 8.02 -17.60
C ALA A 16 0.74 7.30 -18.73
N GLY A 17 0.67 7.92 -19.92
CA GLY A 17 -0.10 7.39 -21.05
C GLY A 17 0.46 6.09 -21.64
N GLU A 18 1.68 5.69 -21.28
CA GLU A 18 2.24 4.39 -21.65
C GLU A 18 1.75 3.25 -20.74
N CYS A 19 0.94 3.57 -19.72
CA CYS A 19 0.44 2.58 -18.77
C CYS A 19 -0.56 1.62 -19.43
N PRO A 20 -0.28 0.31 -19.50
CA PRO A 20 -1.15 -0.64 -20.18
C PRO A 20 -2.46 -0.90 -19.41
N ASP A 21 -2.45 -0.64 -18.10
CA ASP A 21 -3.62 -0.72 -17.24
C ASP A 21 -3.65 0.52 -16.32
N THR A 22 -4.40 1.53 -16.75
CA THR A 22 -4.42 2.84 -16.12
C THR A 22 -5.22 2.84 -14.81
N CYS A 23 -4.68 3.46 -13.76
CA CYS A 23 -5.38 3.62 -12.50
C CYS A 23 -6.63 4.51 -12.58
N CYS A 24 -6.87 5.16 -13.72
CA CYS A 24 -8.05 5.96 -13.99
C CYS A 24 -9.22 5.16 -14.62
N ALA A 25 -9.16 3.82 -14.61
CA ALA A 25 -10.22 2.94 -15.12
C ALA A 25 -10.49 1.76 -14.17
N GLY A 26 -11.70 1.19 -14.24
CA GLY A 26 -12.05 -0.08 -13.59
C GLY A 26 -12.46 -0.02 -12.12
N TRP A 27 -12.34 1.14 -11.45
CA TRP A 27 -12.75 1.32 -10.06
C TRP A 27 -13.13 2.76 -9.77
N GLN A 28 -13.96 2.98 -8.75
CA GLN A 28 -14.48 4.31 -8.43
C GLN A 28 -13.49 5.12 -7.59
N ILE A 29 -12.97 6.22 -8.16
CA ILE A 29 -12.03 7.11 -7.47
C ILE A 29 -12.78 8.02 -6.48
N GLN A 30 -12.54 7.78 -5.19
CA GLN A 30 -13.06 8.60 -4.09
C GLN A 30 -12.25 9.88 -3.94
N ILE A 31 -12.91 10.98 -3.61
CA ILE A 31 -12.34 12.30 -3.41
C ILE A 31 -12.44 12.64 -1.92
N ASP A 32 -11.29 12.94 -1.31
CA ASP A 32 -11.28 13.33 0.10
C ASP A 32 -12.04 14.66 0.34
N PRO A 33 -12.59 14.88 1.55
CA PRO A 33 -13.39 16.07 1.85
C PRO A 33 -12.66 17.41 1.61
N PHE A 34 -11.35 17.45 1.79
CA PHE A 34 -10.56 18.66 1.55
C PHE A 34 -10.51 18.99 0.05
N SER A 35 -10.28 17.98 -0.79
CA SER A 35 -10.27 18.12 -2.24
C SER A 35 -11.66 18.46 -2.79
N LEU A 36 -12.75 17.90 -2.25
CA LEU A 36 -14.11 18.31 -2.61
C LEU A 36 -14.34 19.81 -2.37
N LYS A 37 -13.94 20.32 -1.19
CA LYS A 37 -14.04 21.75 -0.87
C LYS A 37 -13.21 22.60 -1.84
N LYS A 38 -12.01 22.13 -2.20
CA LYS A 38 -11.13 22.78 -3.18
C LYS A 38 -11.79 22.84 -4.56
N TYR A 39 -12.27 21.71 -5.07
CA TYR A 39 -12.89 21.60 -6.39
C TYR A 39 -14.15 22.44 -6.52
N ARG A 40 -14.95 22.56 -5.44
CA ARG A 40 -16.14 23.42 -5.42
C ARG A 40 -15.81 24.90 -5.67
N LYS A 41 -14.62 25.34 -5.23
CA LYS A 41 -14.14 26.72 -5.37
C LYS A 41 -13.35 26.94 -6.67
N ALA A 42 -13.07 25.89 -7.44
CA ALA A 42 -12.35 26.01 -8.70
C ALA A 42 -13.13 26.86 -9.70
N LYS A 43 -12.42 27.74 -10.41
CA LYS A 43 -12.97 28.67 -11.41
C LYS A 43 -12.40 28.35 -12.79
N GLY A 44 -12.98 28.96 -13.81
CA GLY A 44 -12.57 28.77 -15.20
C GLY A 44 -13.02 27.44 -15.79
N PRO A 45 -12.50 27.06 -16.97
CA PRO A 45 -12.93 25.86 -17.71
C PRO A 45 -12.83 24.58 -16.88
N LEU A 46 -11.68 24.32 -16.25
CA LEU A 46 -11.48 23.15 -15.37
C LEU A 46 -12.45 23.16 -14.18
N GLY A 47 -12.70 24.33 -13.59
CA GLY A 47 -13.68 24.46 -12.49
C GLY A 47 -15.11 24.10 -12.91
N ASN A 48 -15.51 24.48 -14.13
CA ASN A 48 -16.81 24.09 -14.69
C ASN A 48 -16.86 22.58 -14.97
N ARG A 49 -15.79 21.99 -15.51
CA ARG A 49 -15.67 20.55 -15.70
C ARG A 49 -15.78 19.80 -14.37
N LEU A 50 -15.03 20.20 -13.35
CA LEU A 50 -15.12 19.62 -11.99
C LEU A 50 -16.54 19.66 -11.40
N LYS A 51 -17.31 20.73 -11.64
CA LYS A 51 -18.71 20.82 -11.17
C LYS A 51 -19.60 19.76 -11.82
N ASN A 52 -19.40 19.49 -13.11
CA ASN A 52 -20.21 18.53 -13.87
C ASN A 52 -19.74 17.09 -13.64
N GLU A 53 -18.43 16.88 -13.58
CA GLU A 53 -17.80 15.56 -13.56
C GLU A 53 -17.56 14.98 -12.15
N ILE A 54 -18.00 15.67 -11.10
CA ILE A 54 -18.00 15.13 -9.74
C ILE A 54 -19.42 14.73 -9.35
N ASN A 55 -19.58 13.52 -8.86
CA ASN A 55 -20.76 13.16 -8.09
C ASN A 55 -20.61 13.71 -6.66
N TRP A 56 -21.18 14.89 -6.42
CA TRP A 56 -21.04 15.59 -5.15
C TRP A 56 -21.72 14.90 -3.96
N LYS A 57 -22.68 14.01 -4.23
CA LYS A 57 -23.36 13.23 -3.18
C LYS A 57 -22.48 12.08 -2.71
N GLU A 58 -21.85 11.37 -3.64
CA GLU A 58 -20.98 10.23 -3.35
C GLU A 58 -19.53 10.63 -3.08
N GLY A 59 -19.14 11.86 -3.45
CA GLY A 59 -17.78 12.35 -3.25
C GLY A 59 -16.77 11.70 -4.20
N CYS A 60 -17.16 11.38 -5.43
CA CYS A 60 -16.33 10.64 -6.38
C CYS A 60 -16.35 11.27 -7.79
N PHE A 61 -15.35 10.97 -8.61
CA PHE A 61 -15.35 11.39 -10.01
C PHE A 61 -16.33 10.54 -10.82
N ARG A 62 -17.12 11.15 -11.69
CA ARG A 62 -17.98 10.41 -12.62
C ARG A 62 -17.15 9.52 -13.54
N GLN A 63 -17.80 8.49 -14.05
CA GLN A 63 -17.21 7.55 -14.99
C GLN A 63 -18.10 7.39 -16.22
N TYR A 64 -17.44 7.19 -17.36
CA TYR A 64 -18.09 6.88 -18.63
C TYR A 64 -17.42 5.63 -19.20
N ALA A 65 -18.22 4.58 -19.45
CA ALA A 65 -17.73 3.27 -19.86
C ALA A 65 -16.59 2.73 -18.96
N GLY A 66 -16.70 2.95 -17.64
CA GLY A 66 -15.70 2.49 -16.65
C GLY A 66 -14.40 3.30 -16.61
N ARG A 67 -14.29 4.40 -17.39
CA ARG A 67 -13.15 5.33 -17.38
C ARG A 67 -13.51 6.59 -16.59
N CYS A 68 -12.58 7.09 -15.79
CA CYS A 68 -12.70 8.37 -15.10
C CYS A 68 -12.97 9.51 -16.08
N ALA A 69 -13.87 10.44 -15.75
CA ALA A 69 -14.20 11.60 -16.59
C ALA A 69 -13.02 12.54 -16.92
N PHE A 70 -11.90 12.39 -16.20
CA PHE A 70 -10.66 13.14 -16.44
C PHE A 70 -9.59 12.34 -17.20
N LEU A 71 -9.85 11.09 -17.60
CA LEU A 71 -8.96 10.31 -18.43
C LEU A 71 -9.26 10.59 -19.91
N ASN A 72 -8.32 11.20 -20.62
CA ASN A 72 -8.50 11.57 -22.03
C ASN A 72 -8.22 10.40 -22.99
N GLU A 73 -8.34 10.68 -24.29
CA GLU A 73 -8.15 9.69 -25.37
C GLU A 73 -6.69 9.22 -25.53
N ASN A 74 -5.73 9.99 -25.01
CA ASN A 74 -4.31 9.64 -24.99
C ASN A 74 -3.90 8.93 -23.67
N ASP A 75 -4.88 8.45 -22.89
CA ASP A 75 -4.68 7.85 -21.56
C ASP A 75 -3.94 8.74 -20.55
N LEU A 76 -4.03 10.06 -20.73
CA LEU A 76 -3.50 11.06 -19.80
C LEU A 76 -4.62 11.65 -18.93
N CYS A 77 -4.25 12.07 -17.73
CA CYS A 77 -5.19 12.70 -16.79
C CYS A 77 -5.28 14.21 -17.04
N ASP A 78 -6.41 14.68 -17.56
CA ASP A 78 -6.66 16.11 -17.79
C ASP A 78 -6.66 16.92 -16.50
N LEU A 79 -7.05 16.33 -15.37
CA LEU A 79 -6.96 17.01 -14.08
C LEU A 79 -5.51 17.35 -13.72
N TYR A 80 -4.56 16.48 -14.10
CA TYR A 80 -3.13 16.76 -13.95
C TYR A 80 -2.69 17.85 -14.92
N LEU A 81 -3.00 17.68 -16.21
CA LEU A 81 -2.55 18.56 -17.29
C LEU A 81 -3.08 19.99 -17.12
N GLU A 82 -4.37 20.13 -16.87
CA GLU A 82 -5.05 21.43 -16.74
C GLU A 82 -4.93 22.02 -15.33
N GLY A 83 -4.79 21.17 -14.29
CA GLY A 83 -4.87 21.57 -12.89
C GLY A 83 -3.54 21.98 -12.25
N GLY A 84 -2.45 22.05 -13.03
CA GLY A 84 -1.12 22.38 -12.52
C GLY A 84 -0.42 21.20 -11.83
N GLY A 85 -0.58 20.00 -12.39
CA GLY A 85 0.10 18.78 -11.96
C GLY A 85 -0.47 18.17 -10.68
N GLN A 86 0.39 17.53 -9.89
CA GLN A 86 0.01 16.75 -8.70
C GLN A 86 -0.74 17.56 -7.63
N ARG A 87 -0.59 18.90 -7.63
CA ARG A 87 -1.35 19.78 -6.71
C ARG A 87 -2.85 19.74 -6.99
N ALA A 88 -3.26 19.44 -8.22
CA ALA A 88 -4.67 19.28 -8.60
C ALA A 88 -5.31 18.04 -7.97
N PHE A 89 -4.53 16.99 -7.74
CA PHE A 89 -5.04 15.71 -7.30
C PHE A 89 -5.63 15.72 -5.90
N CYS A 90 -6.68 14.90 -5.73
CA CYS A 90 -7.17 14.48 -4.44
C CYS A 90 -6.21 13.49 -3.79
N ARG A 91 -6.42 13.16 -2.51
CA ARG A 91 -5.56 12.25 -1.77
C ARG A 91 -5.38 10.93 -2.52
N THR A 92 -6.46 10.32 -2.96
CA THR A 92 -6.47 9.05 -3.72
C THR A 92 -5.55 9.08 -4.94
N CYS A 93 -5.72 10.05 -5.84
CA CYS A 93 -4.89 10.17 -7.05
C CYS A 93 -3.43 10.54 -6.73
N ARG A 94 -3.19 11.28 -5.64
CA ARG A 94 -1.85 11.71 -5.26
C ARG A 94 -1.04 10.59 -4.60
N THR A 95 -1.69 9.75 -3.78
CA THR A 95 -1.00 8.70 -3.05
C THR A 95 -0.78 7.49 -3.93
N TYR A 96 -1.74 7.11 -4.78
CA TYR A 96 -1.60 5.94 -5.65
C TYR A 96 -0.30 5.97 -6.48
N PRO A 97 0.46 4.85 -6.56
CA PRO A 97 0.17 3.51 -6.03
C PRO A 97 0.72 3.26 -4.62
N ARG A 98 1.10 4.30 -3.88
CA ARG A 98 1.58 4.17 -2.51
C ARG A 98 0.43 3.74 -1.61
N HIS A 99 0.64 2.61 -0.93
CA HIS A 99 -0.26 2.07 0.07
C HIS A 99 0.36 2.35 1.44
N ILE A 100 -0.42 2.98 2.33
CA ILE A 100 0.05 3.44 3.63
C ILE A 100 -0.74 2.68 4.69
N GLU A 101 -0.02 1.96 5.55
CA GLU A 101 -0.55 1.36 6.78
C GLU A 101 -0.01 2.15 7.96
N GLU A 102 -0.87 2.43 8.94
CA GLU A 102 -0.53 3.20 10.13
C GLU A 102 -0.92 2.43 11.37
N PHE A 103 0.05 2.28 12.27
CA PHE A 103 -0.04 1.64 13.57
C PHE A 103 0.49 2.63 14.62
N GLU A 104 0.31 2.31 15.90
CA GLU A 104 0.80 3.14 16.99
C GLU A 104 2.31 3.39 16.87
N GLY A 105 2.73 4.64 16.61
CA GLY A 105 4.13 5.04 16.45
C GLY A 105 4.82 4.53 15.19
N LEU A 106 4.13 3.83 14.27
CA LEU A 106 4.70 3.25 13.06
C LEU A 106 3.82 3.50 11.83
N ARG A 107 4.41 4.07 10.78
CA ARG A 107 3.82 4.18 9.45
C ARG A 107 4.61 3.39 8.42
N GLU A 108 3.95 2.49 7.73
CA GLU A 108 4.54 1.70 6.66
C GLU A 108 4.03 2.14 5.30
N ILE A 109 4.94 2.26 4.34
CA ILE A 109 4.58 2.67 2.98
C ILE A 109 5.12 1.65 1.99
N SER A 110 4.21 1.04 1.24
CA SER A 110 4.51 0.11 0.15
C SER A 110 3.96 0.63 -1.18
N LEU A 111 4.19 -0.11 -2.26
CA LEU A 111 3.63 0.17 -3.59
C LEU A 111 2.69 -0.97 -3.98
N SER A 112 1.50 -0.62 -4.45
CA SER A 112 0.49 -1.58 -4.87
C SER A 112 0.85 -2.23 -6.21
N LEU A 113 0.77 -3.56 -6.27
CA LEU A 113 0.94 -4.35 -7.50
C LEU A 113 -0.16 -4.10 -8.55
N SER A 114 -1.24 -3.40 -8.19
CA SER A 114 -2.26 -2.97 -9.15
C SER A 114 -1.73 -1.95 -10.16
N CYS A 115 -0.62 -1.27 -9.88
CA CYS A 115 0.01 -0.36 -10.83
C CYS A 115 1.05 -1.12 -11.64
N PRO A 116 0.94 -1.20 -12.98
CA PRO A 116 1.91 -1.91 -13.81
C PRO A 116 3.36 -1.46 -13.61
N ALA A 117 3.61 -0.16 -13.48
CA ALA A 117 4.96 0.37 -13.24
C ALA A 117 5.51 0.00 -11.85
N ALA A 118 4.65 -0.08 -10.83
CA ALA A 118 5.05 -0.56 -9.51
C ALA A 118 5.27 -2.08 -9.52
N ALA A 119 4.41 -2.82 -10.21
CA ALA A 119 4.54 -4.27 -10.38
C ALA A 119 5.83 -4.63 -11.11
N ASP A 120 6.17 -3.93 -12.19
CA ASP A 120 7.42 -4.12 -12.92
C ASP A 120 8.64 -3.89 -12.00
N LEU A 121 8.65 -2.79 -11.25
CA LEU A 121 9.69 -2.47 -10.26
C LEU A 121 9.85 -3.57 -9.20
N ILE A 122 8.73 -4.07 -8.65
CA ILE A 122 8.74 -5.07 -7.57
C ILE A 122 9.14 -6.45 -8.11
N LEU A 123 8.52 -6.89 -9.20
CA LEU A 123 8.67 -8.25 -9.72
C LEU A 123 10.02 -8.47 -10.41
N ASN A 124 10.61 -7.42 -10.97
CA ASN A 124 11.96 -7.48 -11.55
C ASN A 124 13.07 -7.19 -10.53
N CYS A 125 12.75 -6.92 -9.27
CA CYS A 125 13.74 -6.74 -8.22
C CYS A 125 14.53 -8.03 -7.98
N ARG A 126 15.81 -8.03 -8.37
CA ARG A 126 16.68 -9.20 -8.25
C ARG A 126 17.31 -9.35 -6.88
N GLU A 127 17.51 -8.28 -6.14
CA GLU A 127 18.09 -8.36 -4.79
C GLU A 127 17.03 -8.78 -3.75
N PRO A 128 17.43 -9.35 -2.60
CA PRO A 128 16.51 -9.52 -1.48
C PRO A 128 15.96 -8.17 -1.03
N VAL A 129 14.64 -8.09 -0.85
CA VAL A 129 13.98 -6.88 -0.35
C VAL A 129 14.54 -6.53 1.03
N ARG A 130 14.78 -5.25 1.26
CA ARG A 130 15.26 -4.65 2.51
C ARG A 130 14.35 -3.48 2.85
N PHE A 131 14.16 -3.25 4.14
CA PHE A 131 13.36 -2.15 4.63
C PHE A 131 14.26 -1.02 5.11
N LEU A 132 13.91 0.20 4.73
CA LEU A 132 14.55 1.42 5.14
C LEU A 132 13.69 2.08 6.21
N HIS A 133 14.34 2.57 7.25
CA HIS A 133 13.68 3.19 8.39
C HIS A 133 14.02 4.68 8.47
N ALA A 134 13.05 5.49 8.88
CA ALA A 134 13.23 6.90 9.20
C ALA A 134 12.34 7.26 10.39
N GLU A 135 12.67 8.34 11.09
CA GLU A 135 11.92 8.80 12.25
C GLU A 135 11.68 10.30 12.16
N ASP A 136 10.51 10.76 12.61
CA ASP A 136 10.22 12.17 12.83
C ASP A 136 9.65 12.42 14.24
N GLU A 137 9.84 13.64 14.74
CA GLU A 137 9.42 14.09 16.08
C GLU A 137 7.91 14.43 16.15
N LYS A 138 7.06 13.83 15.31
CA LYS A 138 5.63 14.07 15.43
C LYS A 138 5.10 13.42 16.70
N GLU A 139 4.48 14.25 17.54
CA GLU A 139 3.60 13.79 18.61
C GLU A 139 2.37 13.13 18.00
N GLU A 140 2.05 11.94 18.48
CA GLU A 140 0.89 11.15 18.08
C GLU A 140 -0.07 11.03 19.27
N GLU A 141 -1.36 11.13 18.98
CA GLU A 141 -2.39 10.77 19.94
C GLU A 141 -2.47 9.24 19.98
N PRO A 142 -2.34 8.61 21.16
CA PRO A 142 -2.33 7.17 21.24
C PRO A 142 -3.70 6.59 20.89
N TYR A 143 -3.70 5.49 20.16
CA TYR A 143 -4.88 4.68 19.93
C TYR A 143 -5.27 3.98 21.24
N GLU A 144 -6.38 4.41 21.86
CA GLU A 144 -6.81 3.93 23.18
C GLU A 144 -6.92 2.39 23.29
N ASP A 145 -7.34 1.72 22.21
CA ASP A 145 -7.57 0.27 22.16
C ASP A 145 -6.45 -0.51 21.43
N PHE A 146 -5.24 0.04 21.32
CA PHE A 146 -4.15 -0.64 20.61
C PHE A 146 -3.57 -1.81 21.41
N ASP A 147 -3.70 -3.02 20.86
CA ASP A 147 -3.11 -4.22 21.45
C ASP A 147 -1.61 -4.32 21.09
N PHE A 148 -0.79 -3.69 21.91
CA PHE A 148 0.68 -3.73 21.76
C PHE A 148 1.25 -5.15 21.82
N PHE A 149 0.63 -6.05 22.58
CA PHE A 149 1.13 -7.42 22.71
C PHE A 149 0.90 -8.20 21.43
N LEU A 150 -0.31 -8.11 20.85
CA LEU A 150 -0.62 -8.65 19.54
C LEU A 150 0.28 -8.04 18.46
N PHE A 151 0.38 -6.73 18.43
CA PHE A 151 1.19 -6.02 17.44
C PHE A 151 2.66 -6.46 17.47
N THR A 152 3.26 -6.56 18.65
CA THR A 152 4.65 -7.04 18.81
C THR A 152 4.82 -8.43 18.22
N LYS A 153 3.88 -9.36 18.49
CA LYS A 153 3.96 -10.73 17.94
C LYS A 153 3.74 -10.78 16.43
N LEU A 154 2.92 -9.88 15.88
CA LEU A 154 2.74 -9.76 14.43
C LEU A 154 4.01 -9.23 13.75
N GLU A 155 4.70 -8.27 14.36
CA GLU A 155 5.99 -7.75 13.87
C GLU A 155 7.10 -8.82 13.90
N ASP A 156 7.18 -9.60 14.98
CA ASP A 156 8.11 -10.75 15.09
C ASP A 156 7.82 -11.80 14.00
N ALA A 157 6.54 -12.16 13.84
CA ALA A 157 6.11 -13.12 12.82
C ALA A 157 6.43 -12.62 11.41
N ARG A 158 6.15 -11.35 11.12
CA ARG A 158 6.45 -10.74 9.82
C ARG A 158 7.95 -10.76 9.53
N SER A 159 8.78 -10.39 10.51
CA SER A 159 10.24 -10.43 10.38
C SER A 159 10.74 -11.84 10.06
N LEU A 160 10.16 -12.86 10.72
CA LEU A 160 10.46 -14.26 10.44
C LEU A 160 9.99 -14.70 9.05
N ILE A 161 8.78 -14.34 8.64
CA ILE A 161 8.23 -14.62 7.31
C ILE A 161 9.15 -14.02 6.24
N LEU A 162 9.56 -12.77 6.39
CA LEU A 162 10.46 -12.10 5.44
C LEU A 162 11.80 -12.82 5.35
N ARG A 163 12.38 -13.24 6.49
CA ARG A 163 13.63 -14.02 6.51
C ARG A 163 13.47 -15.36 5.77
N ILE A 164 12.39 -16.09 6.03
CA ILE A 164 12.05 -17.35 5.35
C ILE A 164 11.93 -17.11 3.84
N LEU A 165 11.22 -16.06 3.42
CA LEU A 165 11.03 -15.71 2.02
C LEU A 165 12.31 -15.20 1.35
N GLN A 166 13.26 -14.64 2.08
CA GLN A 166 14.54 -14.19 1.54
C GLN A 166 15.57 -15.32 1.37
N ASP A 167 15.37 -16.49 2.00
CA ASP A 167 16.33 -17.59 1.95
C ASP A 167 16.30 -18.36 0.61
N ARG A 168 16.98 -17.78 -0.39
CA ARG A 168 17.02 -18.34 -1.75
C ARG A 168 17.83 -19.64 -1.87
N ALA A 169 18.37 -20.19 -0.78
CA ALA A 169 18.90 -21.56 -0.78
C ALA A 169 17.79 -22.60 -0.98
N HIS A 170 16.53 -22.25 -0.68
CA HIS A 170 15.37 -23.12 -0.81
C HIS A 170 14.42 -22.70 -1.96
N PRO A 171 13.78 -23.67 -2.66
CA PRO A 171 12.80 -23.38 -3.70
C PRO A 171 11.65 -22.51 -3.19
N PHE A 172 11.15 -21.60 -4.02
CA PHE A 172 10.07 -20.67 -3.65
C PHE A 172 8.86 -21.37 -3.03
N ARG A 173 8.42 -22.49 -3.62
CA ARG A 173 7.28 -23.28 -3.11
C ARG A 173 7.45 -23.70 -1.65
N ILE A 174 8.67 -24.03 -1.23
CA ILE A 174 8.95 -24.49 0.15
C ILE A 174 8.93 -23.29 1.09
N ARG A 175 9.55 -22.17 0.69
CA ARG A 175 9.50 -20.92 1.47
C ARG A 175 8.08 -20.40 1.64
N ALA A 176 7.30 -20.40 0.57
CA ALA A 176 5.90 -19.99 0.58
C ALA A 176 5.06 -20.90 1.49
N ALA A 177 5.27 -22.22 1.42
CA ALA A 177 4.61 -23.17 2.32
C ALA A 177 4.98 -22.95 3.78
N ALA A 178 6.26 -22.71 4.09
CA ALA A 178 6.72 -22.40 5.45
C ALA A 178 6.12 -21.10 5.98
N ALA A 179 6.08 -20.04 5.17
CA ALA A 179 5.43 -18.77 5.53
C ALA A 179 3.94 -18.98 5.81
N LEU A 180 3.23 -19.71 4.94
CA LEU A 180 1.80 -20.01 5.12
C LEU A 180 1.54 -20.84 6.39
N ALA A 181 2.37 -21.85 6.64
CA ALA A 181 2.25 -22.70 7.83
C ALA A 181 2.50 -21.90 9.11
N LEU A 182 3.51 -21.02 9.13
CA LEU A 182 3.75 -20.10 10.24
C LEU A 182 2.55 -19.19 10.49
N SER A 183 2.01 -18.55 9.44
CA SER A 183 0.81 -17.71 9.54
C SER A 183 -0.39 -18.49 10.08
N HIS A 184 -0.60 -19.73 9.63
CA HIS A 184 -1.67 -20.58 10.12
C HIS A 184 -1.52 -20.91 11.61
N ASP A 185 -0.34 -21.37 12.03
CA ASP A 185 -0.09 -21.76 13.42
C ASP A 185 -0.14 -20.56 14.39
N LEU A 186 0.25 -19.36 13.92
CA LEU A 186 0.10 -18.13 14.68
C LEU A 186 -1.37 -17.73 14.81
N GLN A 187 -2.13 -17.78 13.70
CA GLN A 187 -3.58 -17.48 13.73
C GLN A 187 -4.31 -18.40 14.71
N GLN A 188 -3.99 -19.70 14.74
CA GLN A 188 -4.59 -20.61 15.73
C GLN A 188 -4.33 -20.19 17.18
N ARG A 189 -3.17 -19.60 17.48
CA ARG A 189 -2.84 -19.11 18.82
C ARG A 189 -3.63 -17.85 19.14
N ILE A 190 -3.78 -16.94 18.18
CA ILE A 190 -4.62 -15.74 18.32
C ILE A 190 -6.06 -16.17 18.63
N ASP A 191 -6.63 -17.07 17.81
CA ASP A 191 -8.03 -17.52 17.96
C ASP A 191 -8.29 -18.24 19.30
N LYS A 192 -7.29 -18.93 19.84
CA LYS A 192 -7.37 -19.65 21.12
C LYS A 192 -6.96 -18.80 22.33
N ASN A 193 -6.66 -17.51 22.12
CA ASN A 193 -6.11 -16.63 23.15
C ASN A 193 -4.83 -17.19 23.83
N ALA A 194 -3.99 -17.88 23.05
CA ALA A 194 -2.75 -18.52 23.45
C ALA A 194 -1.52 -17.82 22.84
N LEU A 195 -1.61 -16.50 22.65
CA LEU A 195 -0.56 -15.70 21.99
C LEU A 195 0.78 -15.70 22.77
N CYS A 196 0.74 -15.95 24.09
CA CYS A 196 1.94 -16.16 24.90
C CYS A 196 2.82 -17.34 24.43
N GLU A 197 2.28 -18.27 23.65
CA GLU A 197 3.03 -19.39 23.08
C GLU A 197 3.70 -19.06 21.73
N ALA A 198 3.55 -17.82 21.22
CA ALA A 198 4.09 -17.42 19.92
C ALA A 198 5.62 -17.52 19.84
N ASP A 199 6.33 -17.25 20.93
CA ASP A 199 7.81 -17.31 20.92
C ASP A 199 8.32 -18.73 20.64
N SER A 200 7.72 -19.72 21.31
CA SER A 200 8.03 -21.14 21.05
C SER A 200 7.73 -21.56 19.61
N LEU A 201 6.73 -20.95 18.98
CA LEU A 201 6.40 -21.15 17.59
C LEU A 201 7.50 -20.58 16.69
N PHE A 202 7.92 -19.33 16.95
CA PHE A 202 8.97 -18.66 16.19
C PHE A 202 10.31 -19.39 16.28
N ASP A 203 10.66 -19.93 17.46
CA ASP A 203 11.85 -20.77 17.65
C ASP A 203 11.82 -22.01 16.77
N ARG A 204 10.67 -22.70 16.72
CA ARG A 204 10.49 -23.89 15.88
C ARG A 204 10.70 -23.57 14.40
N TYR A 205 10.10 -22.50 13.91
CA TYR A 205 10.24 -22.07 12.50
C TYR A 205 11.62 -21.45 12.19
N SER A 206 12.37 -21.05 13.21
CA SER A 206 13.76 -20.58 13.08
C SER A 206 14.79 -21.72 13.12
N SER A 207 14.38 -22.93 13.50
CA SER A 207 15.29 -24.06 13.69
C SER A 207 15.84 -24.58 12.35
N PRO A 208 17.10 -25.09 12.31
CA PRO A 208 17.64 -25.70 11.10
C PRO A 208 16.82 -26.90 10.60
N GLY A 209 16.17 -27.62 11.51
CA GLY A 209 15.29 -28.75 11.21
C GLY A 209 13.99 -28.34 10.50
N MET A 210 13.67 -27.04 10.41
CA MET A 210 12.50 -26.56 9.66
C MET A 210 12.59 -26.90 8.17
N TRP A 211 13.78 -27.08 7.62
CA TRP A 211 13.95 -27.37 6.18
C TRP A 211 14.10 -28.85 5.87
N THR A 212 14.15 -29.70 6.89
CA THR A 212 14.31 -31.16 6.73
C THR A 212 12.93 -31.81 6.72
N TRP A 213 12.44 -32.13 5.51
CA TRP A 213 11.19 -32.85 5.26
C TRP A 213 11.46 -34.05 4.36
#